data_AF-A0A969B8D6-F1
#
_entry.id   AF-A0A969B8D6-F1
#
_cell.length_a   1.000
_cell.length_b   1.000
_cell.length_c   1.000
_cell.angle_alpha   90.00
_cell.angle_beta   90.00
_cell.angle_gamma   90.00
#
_symmetry.space_group_name_H-M   'P 1'
#
loop_
_entity.id
_entity.type
_entity.pdbx_description
1 polymer ?
#
loop_
_entity_poly.entity_id
_entity_poly.type
_entity_poly.pdbx_seq_one_letter_code
_entity_poly.pdbx_strand_id
1 'polypeptide(L)'
;MKQNHRIQRTSALLSTAAQFNAVDYLALNPDVASAGIDPRAHYASWGEKELRNPNALFDEQFYVAVNTDVNKARLAGSIRSGLEHFRLYGLAEGRQIYTRFDEATYLAQNPDVAVAVLMYGNISSGLEHYALYGRAEGRKLHISQSRSAY
;
A
#
# COMPACT_ATOMS: atom_id res chain seq x y z
N MET A 1 7.02 18.28 -23.88
CA MET A 1 5.83 18.02 -23.05
C MET A 1 5.83 16.60 -22.44
N LYS A 2 6.84 16.20 -21.65
CA LYS A 2 6.94 14.84 -21.06
C LYS A 2 6.85 14.79 -19.51
N GLN A 3 6.78 15.94 -18.83
CA GLN A 3 6.83 16.01 -17.35
C GLN A 3 5.48 15.79 -16.64
N ASN A 4 4.34 16.14 -17.27
CA ASN A 4 3.04 16.11 -16.60
C ASN A 4 2.52 14.70 -16.28
N HIS A 5 2.80 13.71 -17.13
CA HIS A 5 2.33 12.33 -16.92
C HIS A 5 3.04 11.65 -15.74
N ARG A 6 4.32 11.96 -15.48
CA ARG A 6 5.06 11.34 -14.37
C ARG A 6 4.52 11.81 -13.02
N ILE A 7 4.24 13.11 -12.86
CA ILE A 7 3.69 13.69 -11.62
C ILE A 7 2.28 13.17 -11.32
N GLN A 8 1.42 13.04 -12.34
CA GLN A 8 0.07 12.48 -12.18
C GLN A 8 0.07 10.98 -11.82
N ARG A 9 1.05 10.22 -12.31
CA ARG A 9 1.19 8.78 -11.99
C ARG A 9 1.65 8.57 -10.55
N THR A 10 2.63 9.34 -10.09
CA THR A 10 3.06 9.28 -8.68
C THR A 10 1.92 9.69 -7.75
N SER A 11 1.14 10.71 -8.10
CA SER A 11 0.00 11.14 -7.26
C SER A 11 -1.12 10.10 -7.20
N ALA A 12 -1.42 9.40 -8.31
CA ALA A 12 -2.40 8.31 -8.32
C ALA A 12 -1.96 7.15 -7.43
N LEU A 13 -0.69 6.73 -7.50
CA LEU A 13 -0.17 5.65 -6.65
C LEU A 13 -0.21 6.01 -5.16
N LEU A 14 0.17 7.24 -4.80
CA LEU A 14 0.11 7.72 -3.42
C LEU A 14 -1.33 7.85 -2.92
N SER A 15 -2.25 8.31 -3.78
CA SER A 15 -3.69 8.34 -3.47
C SER A 15 -4.24 6.93 -3.23
N THR A 16 -3.84 5.96 -4.05
CA THR A 16 -4.24 4.55 -3.91
C THR A 16 -3.65 3.93 -2.65
N ALA A 17 -2.42 4.27 -2.29
CA ALA A 17 -1.79 3.80 -1.06
C ALA A 17 -2.43 4.40 0.20
N ALA A 18 -2.98 5.61 0.12
CA ALA A 18 -3.70 6.26 1.20
C ALA A 18 -5.14 5.71 1.43
N GLN A 19 -5.59 4.75 0.62
CA GLN A 19 -6.94 4.19 0.67
C GLN A 19 -6.94 2.73 1.15
N PHE A 20 -7.87 2.37 2.02
CA PHE A 20 -8.10 0.97 2.38
C PHE A 20 -8.61 0.16 1.19
N ASN A 21 -8.12 -1.07 1.06
CA ASN A 21 -8.59 -2.04 0.07
C ASN A 21 -8.93 -3.38 0.76
N ALA A 22 -10.19 -3.82 0.66
CA ALA A 22 -10.68 -5.02 1.31
C ALA A 22 -9.98 -6.30 0.84
N VAL A 23 -9.68 -6.40 -0.46
CA VAL A 23 -9.05 -7.60 -1.05
C VAL A 23 -7.63 -7.74 -0.53
N ASP A 24 -6.84 -6.66 -0.62
CA ASP A 24 -5.48 -6.63 -0.07
C ASP A 24 -5.52 -6.89 1.43
N TYR A 25 -6.46 -6.28 2.16
CA TYR A 25 -6.56 -6.40 3.60
C TYR A 25 -6.81 -7.85 4.04
N LEU A 26 -7.74 -8.56 3.40
CA LEU A 26 -8.00 -9.96 3.70
C LEU A 26 -6.81 -10.86 3.34
N ALA A 27 -6.12 -10.56 2.24
CA ALA A 27 -4.90 -11.28 1.85
C ALA A 27 -3.76 -11.09 2.86
N LEU A 28 -3.66 -9.92 3.47
CA LEU A 28 -2.67 -9.57 4.49
C LEU A 28 -3.05 -10.06 5.89
N ASN A 29 -4.33 -10.35 6.13
CA ASN A 29 -4.89 -10.69 7.44
C ASN A 29 -5.75 -11.98 7.34
N PRO A 30 -5.10 -13.16 7.21
CA PRO A 30 -5.82 -14.44 7.04
C PRO A 30 -6.72 -14.80 8.22
N ASP A 31 -6.43 -14.29 9.41
CA ASP A 31 -7.25 -14.43 10.61
C ASP A 31 -8.61 -13.73 10.44
N VAL A 32 -8.63 -12.51 9.91
CA VAL A 32 -9.86 -11.76 9.62
C VAL A 32 -10.66 -12.45 8.51
N ALA A 33 -9.97 -12.93 7.48
CA ALA A 33 -10.58 -13.69 6.39
C ALA A 33 -11.23 -14.98 6.88
N SER A 34 -10.53 -15.73 7.74
CA SER A 34 -11.04 -16.98 8.31
C SER A 34 -12.22 -16.76 9.25
N ALA A 35 -12.23 -15.64 9.98
CA ALA A 35 -13.33 -15.24 10.84
C ALA A 35 -14.58 -14.75 10.08
N GLY A 36 -14.47 -14.49 8.77
CA GLY A 36 -15.59 -14.00 7.95
C GLY A 36 -16.09 -12.61 8.36
N ILE A 37 -15.25 -11.81 9.05
CA ILE A 37 -15.60 -10.46 9.50
C ILE A 37 -15.50 -9.50 8.32
N ASP A 38 -16.41 -8.52 8.24
CA ASP A 38 -16.29 -7.45 7.24
C ASP A 38 -14.94 -6.72 7.41
N PRO A 39 -14.08 -6.71 6.38
CA PRO A 39 -12.71 -6.24 6.55
C PRO A 39 -12.64 -4.73 6.78
N ARG A 40 -13.60 -3.96 6.26
CA ARG A 40 -13.66 -2.51 6.47
C ARG A 40 -14.02 -2.20 7.92
N ALA A 41 -15.03 -2.88 8.45
CA ALA A 41 -15.44 -2.76 9.84
C ALA A 41 -14.31 -3.19 10.77
N HIS A 42 -13.67 -4.35 10.51
CA HIS A 42 -12.54 -4.80 11.30
C HIS A 42 -11.40 -3.77 11.33
N TYR A 43 -11.03 -3.22 10.17
CA TYR A 43 -9.98 -2.24 10.08
C TYR A 43 -10.30 -0.96 10.87
N ALA A 44 -11.51 -0.42 10.70
CA ALA A 44 -11.93 0.80 11.38
C ALA A 44 -12.03 0.64 12.91
N SER A 45 -12.45 -0.54 13.37
CA SER A 45 -12.62 -0.83 14.80
C SER A 45 -11.31 -1.19 15.51
N TRP A 46 -10.44 -1.96 14.87
CA TRP A 46 -9.21 -2.50 15.48
C TRP A 46 -7.98 -2.34 14.60
N GLY A 47 -8.07 -2.75 13.33
CA GLY A 47 -6.90 -2.90 12.48
C GLY A 47 -6.03 -1.65 12.35
N GLU A 48 -6.64 -0.47 12.33
CA GLU A 48 -5.94 0.81 12.28
C GLU A 48 -5.04 1.05 13.51
N LYS A 49 -5.51 0.67 14.71
CA LYS A 49 -4.75 0.80 15.97
C LYS A 49 -3.75 -0.34 16.18
N GLU A 50 -4.04 -1.51 15.61
CA GLU A 50 -3.19 -2.71 15.64
C GLU A 50 -1.99 -2.64 14.68
N LEU A 51 -1.80 -1.51 14.01
CA LEU A 51 -0.77 -1.33 12.98
C LEU A 51 -0.91 -2.34 11.82
N ARG A 52 -2.14 -2.74 11.49
CA ARG A 52 -2.40 -3.59 10.32
C ARG A 52 -2.34 -2.75 9.05
N ASN A 53 -1.78 -3.32 8.00
CA ASN A 53 -1.68 -2.64 6.71
C ASN A 53 -3.07 -2.52 6.06
N PRO A 54 -3.51 -1.31 5.67
CA PRO A 54 -4.82 -1.09 5.04
C PRO A 54 -4.92 -1.64 3.62
N ASN A 55 -3.77 -1.83 2.98
CA ASN A 55 -3.58 -2.34 1.63
C ASN A 55 -2.11 -2.77 1.44
N ALA A 56 -1.75 -3.33 0.29
CA ALA A 56 -0.39 -3.79 0.01
C ALA A 56 0.66 -2.67 -0.17
N LEU A 57 0.22 -1.46 -0.51
CA LEU A 57 1.05 -0.31 -0.90
C LEU A 57 1.48 0.54 0.31
N PHE A 58 0.84 0.36 1.47
CA PHE A 58 1.14 1.10 2.68
C PHE A 58 1.50 0.16 3.84
N ASP A 59 2.77 0.13 4.20
CA ASP A 59 3.28 -0.55 5.37
C ASP A 59 3.17 0.36 6.60
N GLU A 60 2.12 0.15 7.38
CA GLU A 60 1.74 0.95 8.55
C GLU A 60 2.83 0.89 9.62
N GLN A 61 3.32 -0.32 9.94
CA GLN A 61 4.37 -0.54 10.94
C GLN A 61 5.66 0.18 10.55
N PHE A 62 6.06 0.07 9.28
CA PHE A 62 7.25 0.73 8.80
C PHE A 62 7.11 2.26 8.78
N TYR A 63 5.96 2.77 8.33
CA TYR A 63 5.72 4.20 8.26
C TYR A 63 5.85 4.87 9.63
N VAL A 64 5.27 4.27 10.68
CA VAL A 64 5.40 4.82 12.04
C VAL A 64 6.79 4.56 12.64
N ALA A 65 7.48 3.47 12.27
CA ALA A 65 8.84 3.22 12.75
C ALA A 65 9.84 4.28 12.26
N VAL A 66 9.74 4.69 10.99
CA VAL A 66 10.62 5.71 10.40
C VAL A 66 10.22 7.13 10.81
N ASN A 67 8.91 7.41 10.85
CA ASN A 67 8.40 8.73 11.24
C ASN A 67 8.11 8.75 12.75
N THR A 68 9.17 8.86 13.55
CA THR A 68 9.07 8.76 15.02
C THR A 68 8.16 9.82 15.65
N ASP A 69 8.04 11.00 15.03
CA ASP A 69 7.08 12.06 15.36
C ASP A 69 5.64 11.58 15.21
N VAL A 70 5.33 10.89 14.11
CA VAL A 70 4.02 10.28 13.86
C VAL A 70 3.74 9.18 14.89
N ASN A 71 4.70 8.32 15.19
CA ASN A 71 4.51 7.27 16.19
C ASN A 71 4.24 7.85 17.60
N LYS A 72 4.92 8.94 17.96
CA LYS A 72 4.65 9.66 19.22
C LYS A 72 3.23 10.22 19.24
N ALA A 73 2.79 10.88 18.17
CA ALA A 73 1.43 11.40 18.07
C ALA A 73 0.37 10.28 18.16
N ARG A 74 0.63 9.12 17.55
CA ARG A 74 -0.22 7.93 17.63
C ARG A 74 -0.31 7.37 19.05
N LEU A 75 0.84 7.21 19.71
CA LEU A 75 0.89 6.73 21.10
C LEU A 75 0.23 7.70 22.08
N ALA A 76 0.26 9.00 21.79
CA ALA A 76 -0.45 10.03 22.55
C ALA A 76 -1.96 10.08 22.26
N GLY A 77 -2.45 9.32 21.28
CA GLY A 77 -3.86 9.33 20.87
C GLY A 77 -4.29 10.54 20.03
N SER A 78 -3.35 11.40 19.61
CA SER A 78 -3.63 12.56 18.75
C SER A 78 -3.99 12.18 17.32
N ILE A 79 -3.54 11.00 16.88
CA ILE A 79 -3.91 10.37 15.61
C ILE A 79 -4.15 8.87 15.86
N ARG A 80 -4.94 8.24 15.00
CA ARG A 80 -5.32 6.82 15.08
C ARG A 80 -4.28 5.91 14.45
N SER A 81 -3.62 6.37 13.38
CA SER A 81 -2.66 5.59 12.59
C SER A 81 -1.68 6.47 11.81
N GLY A 82 -0.61 5.85 11.33
CA GLY A 82 0.27 6.37 10.30
C GLY A 82 -0.46 6.65 8.99
N LEU A 83 -1.40 5.79 8.58
CA LEU A 83 -2.25 6.04 7.40
C LEU A 83 -3.06 7.34 7.53
N GLU A 84 -3.68 7.58 8.70
CA GLU A 84 -4.42 8.82 8.95
C GLU A 84 -3.50 10.03 8.81
N HIS A 85 -2.31 9.99 9.41
CA HIS A 85 -1.33 11.05 9.25
C HIS A 85 -0.91 11.22 7.79
N PHE A 86 -0.61 10.14 7.08
CA PHE A 86 -0.15 10.23 5.70
C PHE A 86 -1.19 10.87 4.78
N ARG A 87 -2.46 10.49 4.96
CA ARG A 87 -3.60 11.02 4.19
C ARG A 87 -3.85 12.51 4.48
N LEU A 88 -3.72 12.94 5.73
CA LEU A 88 -4.01 14.32 6.14
C LEU A 88 -2.83 15.28 5.91
N TYR A 89 -1.61 14.82 6.15
CA TYR A 89 -0.41 15.65 6.20
C TYR A 89 0.75 15.07 5.39
N GLY A 90 1.01 13.77 5.52
CA GLY A 90 2.23 13.16 4.99
C GLY A 90 2.43 13.34 3.49
N LEU A 91 1.37 13.31 2.68
CA LEU A 91 1.46 13.60 1.25
C LEU A 91 1.93 15.04 0.98
N ALA A 92 1.37 16.02 1.69
CA ALA A 92 1.71 17.44 1.55
C ALA A 92 3.10 17.75 2.11
N GLU A 93 3.52 17.03 3.16
CA GLU A 93 4.86 17.08 3.72
C GLU A 93 5.93 16.36 2.87
N GLY A 94 5.53 15.63 1.83
CA GLY A 94 6.44 14.83 1.00
C GLY A 94 6.98 13.59 1.70
N ARG A 95 6.30 13.07 2.74
CA ARG A 95 6.65 11.84 3.42
C ARG A 95 6.62 10.67 2.44
N GLN A 96 7.59 9.77 2.57
CA GLN A 96 7.68 8.58 1.73
C GLN A 96 6.85 7.44 2.32
N ILE A 97 6.28 6.61 1.45
CA ILE A 97 5.59 5.38 1.82
C ILE A 97 6.39 4.17 1.38
N TYR A 98 6.10 3.04 2.01
CA TYR A 98 6.80 1.78 1.77
C TYR A 98 5.77 0.69 1.52
N THR A 99 6.01 -0.13 0.49
CA THR A 99 5.08 -1.17 0.03
C THR A 99 5.58 -2.58 0.33
N ARG A 100 4.71 -3.47 0.81
CA ARG A 100 5.05 -4.89 0.97
C ARG A 100 4.96 -5.69 -0.32
N PHE A 101 4.51 -5.05 -1.41
CA PHE A 101 4.36 -5.68 -2.71
C PHE A 101 5.69 -6.26 -3.23
N ASP A 102 5.67 -7.54 -3.56
CA ASP A 102 6.78 -8.22 -4.22
C ASP A 102 6.60 -8.11 -5.74
N GLU A 103 7.24 -7.09 -6.32
CA GLU A 103 7.19 -6.82 -7.75
C GLU A 103 7.85 -7.92 -8.58
N ALA A 104 8.94 -8.51 -8.10
CA ALA A 104 9.66 -9.53 -8.85
C ALA A 104 8.77 -10.77 -9.04
N THR A 105 8.16 -11.25 -7.96
CA THR A 105 7.21 -12.37 -8.03
C THR A 105 5.98 -12.01 -8.85
N TYR A 106 5.46 -10.79 -8.71
CA TYR A 106 4.30 -10.34 -9.48
C TYR A 106 4.58 -10.34 -10.99
N LEU A 107 5.69 -9.78 -11.44
CA LEU A 107 6.05 -9.75 -12.86
C LEU A 107 6.35 -11.15 -13.41
N ALA A 108 6.97 -12.02 -12.61
CA ALA A 108 7.20 -13.42 -13.01
C ALA A 108 5.90 -14.20 -13.25
N GLN A 109 4.84 -13.90 -12.50
CA GLN A 109 3.53 -14.55 -12.64
C GLN A 109 2.59 -13.85 -13.63
N ASN A 110 2.94 -12.66 -14.11
CA ASN A 110 2.15 -11.86 -15.05
C ASN A 110 3.04 -11.41 -16.22
N PRO A 111 3.42 -12.33 -17.14
CA PRO A 111 4.35 -12.02 -18.22
C PRO A 111 3.86 -10.93 -19.17
N ASP A 112 2.55 -10.80 -19.34
CA ASP A 112 1.91 -9.72 -20.09
C ASP A 112 2.24 -8.35 -19.50
N VAL A 113 2.22 -8.24 -18.17
CA VAL A 113 2.58 -7.03 -17.44
C VAL A 113 4.09 -6.81 -17.49
N ALA A 114 4.91 -7.86 -17.35
CA ALA A 114 6.36 -7.76 -17.47
C ALA A 114 6.77 -7.19 -18.83
N VAL A 115 6.15 -7.68 -19.91
CA VAL A 115 6.33 -7.13 -21.26
C VAL A 115 5.87 -5.66 -21.32
N ALA A 116 4.72 -5.33 -20.72
CA ALA A 116 4.20 -3.97 -20.73
C ALA A 116 5.12 -2.96 -20.03
N VAL A 117 5.71 -3.35 -18.90
CA VAL A 117 6.68 -2.55 -18.14
C VAL A 117 7.97 -2.35 -18.94
N LEU A 118 8.48 -3.41 -19.59
CA LEU A 118 9.74 -3.35 -20.31
C LEU A 118 9.65 -2.64 -21.68
N MET A 119 8.57 -2.87 -22.43
CA MET A 119 8.54 -2.53 -23.86
C MET A 119 7.78 -1.24 -24.19
N TYR A 120 6.72 -0.92 -23.44
CA TYR A 120 5.82 0.18 -23.82
C TYR A 120 5.98 1.44 -22.98
N GLY A 121 6.59 1.35 -21.78
CA GLY A 121 6.83 2.51 -20.90
C GLY A 121 5.56 3.25 -20.43
N ASN A 122 4.39 2.68 -20.71
CA ASN A 122 3.08 3.21 -20.30
C ASN A 122 2.80 2.90 -18.84
N ILE A 123 3.39 1.82 -18.32
CA ILE A 123 3.39 1.43 -16.92
C ILE A 123 4.85 1.29 -16.50
N SER A 124 5.18 1.89 -15.36
CA SER A 124 6.56 2.09 -14.92
C SER A 124 7.04 0.98 -13.97
N SER A 125 6.10 0.20 -13.40
CA SER A 125 6.38 -0.91 -12.48
C SER A 125 5.19 -1.85 -12.39
N GLY A 126 5.44 -3.09 -11.96
CA GLY A 126 4.39 -4.05 -11.59
C GLY A 126 3.53 -3.54 -10.42
N LEU A 127 4.12 -2.73 -9.52
CA LEU A 127 3.38 -2.06 -8.44
C LEU A 127 2.35 -1.08 -9.01
N GLU A 128 2.74 -0.26 -9.99
CA GLU A 128 1.85 0.68 -10.66
C GLU A 128 0.74 -0.07 -11.41
N HIS A 129 1.10 -1.15 -12.13
CA HIS A 129 0.10 -2.00 -12.78
C HIS A 129 -0.91 -2.54 -11.76
N TYR A 130 -0.44 -3.13 -10.66
CA TYR A 130 -1.29 -3.74 -9.66
C TYR A 130 -2.24 -2.73 -9.01
N ALA A 131 -1.70 -1.57 -8.64
CA ALA A 131 -2.44 -0.51 -7.97
C ALA A 131 -3.55 0.09 -8.85
N LEU A 132 -3.29 0.26 -10.15
CA LEU A 132 -4.23 0.90 -11.08
C LEU A 132 -5.19 -0.09 -11.77
N TYR A 133 -4.72 -1.31 -12.06
CA TYR A 133 -5.46 -2.29 -12.88
C TYR A 133 -5.53 -3.66 -12.21
N GLY A 134 -4.41 -4.17 -11.71
CA GLY A 134 -4.31 -5.57 -11.27
C GLY A 134 -5.32 -5.97 -10.19
N ARG A 135 -5.67 -5.07 -9.27
CA ARG A 135 -6.74 -5.32 -8.29
C ARG A 135 -8.10 -5.55 -8.96
N ALA A 136 -8.47 -4.69 -9.93
CA ALA A 136 -9.74 -4.78 -10.64
C ALA A 136 -9.78 -5.98 -11.59
N GLU A 137 -8.63 -6.38 -12.13
CA GLU A 137 -8.45 -7.59 -12.93
C GLU A 137 -8.43 -8.88 -12.10
N GLY A 138 -8.48 -8.80 -10.76
CA GLY A 138 -8.41 -9.97 -9.88
C GLY A 138 -7.02 -10.62 -9.84
N ARG A 139 -5.96 -9.90 -10.21
CA ARG A 139 -4.57 -10.40 -10.10
C ARG A 139 -4.25 -10.67 -8.63
N LYS A 140 -3.53 -11.75 -8.38
CA LYS A 140 -3.14 -12.14 -7.02
C LYS A 140 -2.14 -11.15 -6.44
N LEU A 141 -2.35 -10.78 -5.17
CA LEU A 141 -1.38 -10.01 -4.41
C LEU A 141 -0.17 -10.89 -4.05
N HIS A 142 1.03 -10.40 -4.31
CA HIS A 142 2.27 -11.01 -3.84
C HIS A 142 2.98 -10.05 -2.89
N ILE A 143 3.35 -10.55 -1.72
CA ILE A 143 4.01 -9.77 -0.66
C ILE A 143 5.35 -10.41 -0.31
N SER A 144 6.34 -9.58 -0.02
CA SER A 144 7.61 -10.07 0.50
C SER A 144 7.43 -10.49 1.98
N GLN A 145 7.87 -11.72 2.31
CA GLN A 145 7.76 -12.27 3.66
C GLN A 145 8.83 -11.73 4.63
N SER A 146 9.88 -11.09 4.12
CA SER A 146 10.90 -10.44 4.93
C SER A 146 11.25 -9.07 4.36
N ARG A 147 11.31 -8.09 5.25
CA ARG A 147 12.24 -6.98 5.09
C ARG A 147 13.31 -7.27 6.12
N SER A 148 14.52 -7.63 5.66
CA SER A 148 15.68 -7.62 6.56
C SER A 148 15.67 -6.28 7.28
N ALA A 149 15.64 -6.33 8.61
CA ALA A 149 15.69 -5.17 9.47
C ALA A 149 16.86 -4.27 9.01
N TYR A 150 16.56 -3.00 8.76
CA TYR A 150 17.58 -1.97 8.73
C TYR A 150 18.03 -1.67 10.16
#